data_AF-A0A0E3NWZ1-F1
#
_entry.id   AF-A0A0E3NWZ1-F1
#
_cell.length_a   1.000
_cell.length_b   1.000
_cell.length_c   1.000
_cell.angle_alpha   90.00
_cell.angle_beta   90.00
_cell.angle_gamma   90.00
#
_symmetry.space_group_name_H-M   'P 1'
#
loop_
_entity.id
_entity.type
_entity.pdbx_description
1 polymer ?
#
loop_
_entity_poly.entity_id
_entity_poly.type
_entity_poly.pdbx_seq_one_letter_code
_entity_poly.pdbx_strand_id
1 'polypeptide(L)'
;MYFSRTELQTIAELAKGNTSISTVAEALNKSEKHIYRIVQKLEGKDLAALSDGEIVPKKSTLMVRLTRILDSYPNLIPVLADSGTPILISLLEAKTVNEITEEADVKKSTVYAFLKKALKISLVKKDGERYVLNERLWGDVAGLLREIRNIERLLDPWVPYNSVIYYRGRDEVIYSNKYGGDSGEKTGFSVFEKEGIKLLLPTTYYYYSDKAPEKELTREDIFRHALYVTEKEPSVRHLIFLALYYCKYEEELKDVKHKIVKNLELVLQGERIKGYPDFEEIKEKAEMYGIEIKGGKEQ
;
A
#
# COMPACT_ATOMS: atom_id res chain seq x y z
N MET A 1 7.00 6.63 -6.66
CA MET A 1 7.23 7.47 -7.84
C MET A 1 7.20 8.94 -7.41
N TYR A 2 8.38 9.55 -7.32
CA TYR A 2 8.53 10.96 -6.95
C TYR A 2 8.76 11.80 -8.20
N PHE A 3 8.13 12.96 -8.30
CA PHE A 3 8.34 13.90 -9.40
C PHE A 3 8.99 15.17 -8.90
N SER A 4 10.16 15.52 -9.40
CA SER A 4 10.71 16.85 -9.20
C SER A 4 9.88 17.91 -9.94
N ARG A 5 10.00 19.16 -9.48
CA ARG A 5 9.34 20.29 -10.16
C ARG A 5 9.72 20.40 -11.64
N THR A 6 11.00 20.25 -11.97
CA THR A 6 11.47 20.35 -13.36
C THR A 6 10.93 19.22 -14.23
N GLU A 7 10.80 17.99 -13.71
CA GLU A 7 10.18 16.88 -14.46
C GLU A 7 8.73 17.21 -14.85
N LEU A 8 7.92 17.70 -13.92
CA LEU A 8 6.54 18.10 -14.20
C LEU A 8 6.48 19.28 -15.18
N GLN A 9 7.39 20.24 -15.06
CA GLN A 9 7.49 21.35 -16.01
C GLN A 9 7.86 20.87 -17.41
N THR A 10 8.83 19.95 -17.53
CA THR A 10 9.19 19.33 -18.82
C THR A 10 7.99 18.61 -19.43
N ILE A 11 7.24 17.83 -18.65
CA ILE A 11 6.01 17.17 -19.14
C ILE A 11 4.96 18.19 -19.60
N ALA A 12 4.80 19.30 -18.87
CA ALA A 12 3.88 20.37 -19.26
C ALA A 12 4.33 21.08 -20.56
N GLU A 13 5.63 21.22 -20.81
CA GLU A 13 6.13 21.75 -22.10
C GLU A 13 5.90 20.77 -23.25
N LEU A 14 6.06 19.47 -23.01
CA LEU A 14 5.73 18.44 -24.01
C LEU A 14 4.24 18.48 -24.39
N ALA A 15 3.34 18.79 -23.43
CA ALA A 15 1.91 18.97 -23.68
C ALA A 15 1.62 20.06 -24.73
N LYS A 16 2.45 21.11 -24.74
CA LYS A 16 2.35 22.26 -25.66
C LYS A 16 2.97 21.98 -27.02
N GLY A 17 3.54 20.79 -27.23
CA GLY A 17 4.22 20.41 -28.47
C GLY A 17 5.72 20.71 -28.50
N ASN A 18 6.32 21.16 -27.39
CA ASN A 18 7.77 21.37 -27.31
C ASN A 18 8.49 20.02 -27.15
N THR A 19 8.90 19.39 -28.26
CA THR A 19 9.50 18.05 -28.27
C THR A 19 11.02 18.05 -28.30
N SER A 20 11.69 19.13 -28.70
CA SER A 20 13.16 19.17 -28.72
C SER A 20 13.74 19.59 -27.36
N ILE A 21 14.95 19.10 -27.05
CA ILE A 21 15.67 19.46 -25.82
C ILE A 21 15.92 20.98 -25.76
N SER A 22 16.32 21.59 -26.88
CA SER A 22 16.64 23.02 -26.96
C SER A 22 15.41 23.88 -26.65
N THR A 23 14.27 23.60 -27.29
CA THR A 23 13.04 24.36 -27.07
C THR A 23 12.55 24.25 -25.63
N VAL A 24 12.60 23.06 -25.03
CA VAL A 24 12.25 22.87 -23.61
C VAL A 24 13.23 23.59 -22.68
N ALA A 25 14.53 23.59 -23.00
CA ALA A 25 15.56 24.27 -22.22
C ALA A 25 15.36 25.79 -22.21
N GLU A 26 15.07 26.38 -23.38
CA GLU A 26 14.73 27.79 -23.54
C GLU A 26 13.47 28.16 -22.76
N ALA A 27 12.38 27.38 -22.94
CA ALA A 27 11.10 27.63 -22.27
C ALA A 27 11.20 27.59 -20.74
N LEU A 28 12.05 26.72 -20.20
CA LEU A 28 12.25 26.58 -18.75
C LEU A 28 13.40 27.42 -18.19
N ASN A 29 14.11 28.18 -19.05
CA ASN A 29 15.34 28.91 -18.72
C ASN A 29 16.36 28.01 -17.99
N LYS A 30 16.67 26.87 -18.61
CA LYS A 30 17.64 25.85 -18.15
C LYS A 30 18.65 25.54 -19.24
N SER A 31 19.76 24.91 -18.88
CA SER A 31 20.68 24.39 -19.89
C SER A 31 20.15 23.10 -20.51
N GLU A 32 20.46 22.87 -21.79
CA GLU A 32 20.12 21.62 -22.48
C GLU A 32 20.64 20.39 -21.73
N LYS A 33 21.86 20.46 -21.19
CA LYS A 33 22.44 19.40 -20.35
C LYS A 33 21.59 19.09 -19.11
N HIS A 34 20.92 20.10 -18.53
CA HIS A 34 19.99 19.88 -17.44
C HIS A 34 18.72 19.18 -17.91
N ILE A 35 18.11 19.65 -19.02
CA ILE A 35 16.91 19.03 -19.60
C ILE A 35 17.18 17.59 -20.02
N TYR A 36 18.32 17.30 -20.66
CA TYR A 36 18.73 15.94 -21.00
C TYR A 36 18.73 15.00 -19.78
N ARG A 37 19.30 15.44 -18.65
CA ARG A 37 19.27 14.66 -17.39
C ARG A 37 17.86 14.46 -16.85
N ILE A 38 16.97 15.43 -17.05
CA ILE A 38 15.56 15.31 -16.66
C ILE A 38 14.85 14.29 -17.56
N VAL A 39 15.09 14.32 -18.87
CA VAL A 39 14.54 13.36 -19.84
C VAL A 39 14.99 11.94 -19.50
N GLN A 40 16.27 11.73 -19.16
CA GLN A 40 16.76 10.42 -18.69
C GLN A 40 16.02 9.90 -17.44
N LYS A 41 15.63 10.79 -16.52
CA LYS A 41 14.82 10.40 -15.35
C LYS A 41 13.39 10.05 -15.73
N LEU A 42 12.81 10.79 -16.69
CA LEU A 42 11.47 10.48 -17.23
C LEU A 42 11.47 9.16 -18.00
N GLU A 43 12.57 8.84 -18.68
CA GLU A 43 12.80 7.55 -19.35
C GLU A 43 12.90 6.40 -18.35
N GLY A 44 13.65 6.58 -17.25
CA GLY A 44 13.67 5.61 -16.15
C GLY A 44 12.30 5.39 -15.47
N LYS A 45 11.32 6.28 -15.69
CA LYS A 45 9.93 6.15 -15.22
C LYS A 45 8.96 5.65 -16.29
N ASP A 46 9.46 5.31 -17.48
CA ASP A 46 8.69 4.95 -18.67
C ASP A 46 7.62 5.99 -19.06
N LEU A 47 7.97 7.27 -18.95
CA LEU A 47 7.08 8.40 -19.30
C LEU A 47 7.46 9.10 -20.60
N ALA A 48 8.75 9.12 -20.92
CA ALA A 48 9.26 9.68 -22.17
C ALA A 48 10.48 8.87 -22.62
N ALA A 49 10.86 8.96 -23.89
CA ALA A 49 12.11 8.42 -24.40
C ALA A 49 12.80 9.47 -25.27
N LEU A 50 14.11 9.33 -25.46
CA LEU A 50 14.84 10.15 -26.42
C LEU A 50 14.98 9.36 -27.74
N SER A 51 14.51 9.94 -28.84
CA SER A 51 14.65 9.36 -30.18
C SER A 51 15.05 10.45 -31.15
N ASP A 52 16.13 10.25 -31.90
CA ASP A 52 16.62 11.18 -32.94
C ASP A 52 16.76 12.65 -32.48
N GLY A 53 17.11 12.86 -31.20
CA GLY A 53 17.26 14.19 -30.61
C GLY A 53 15.95 14.83 -30.12
N GLU A 54 14.81 14.15 -30.29
CA GLU A 54 13.51 14.56 -29.79
C GLU A 54 13.09 13.76 -28.55
N ILE A 55 12.37 14.43 -27.66
CA ILE A 55 11.72 13.87 -26.49
C ILE A 55 10.36 13.36 -26.94
N VAL A 56 10.20 12.04 -26.95
CA VAL A 56 8.97 11.35 -27.36
C VAL A 56 8.18 10.95 -26.11
N PRO A 57 7.01 11.55 -25.83
CA PRO A 57 6.14 11.11 -24.75
C PRO A 57 5.68 9.67 -24.98
N LYS A 58 5.71 8.86 -23.93
CA LYS A 58 5.14 7.51 -23.97
C LYS A 58 3.61 7.60 -24.05
N LYS A 59 3.00 6.70 -24.81
CA LYS A 59 1.53 6.59 -24.94
C LYS A 59 0.90 5.80 -23.80
N SER A 60 1.46 5.89 -22.58
CA SER A 60 0.89 5.25 -21.39
C SER A 60 -0.25 6.08 -20.83
N THR A 61 -1.23 5.42 -20.18
CA THR A 61 -2.37 6.09 -19.54
C THR A 61 -1.91 7.16 -18.55
N LEU A 62 -0.87 6.84 -17.75
CA LEU A 62 -0.26 7.76 -16.79
C LEU A 62 0.25 9.02 -17.48
N MET A 63 1.06 8.88 -18.54
CA MET A 63 1.63 10.03 -19.23
C MET A 63 0.54 10.89 -19.88
N VAL A 64 -0.46 10.27 -20.51
CA VAL A 64 -1.59 11.00 -21.12
C VAL A 64 -2.37 11.79 -20.07
N ARG A 65 -2.73 11.18 -18.92
CA ARG A 65 -3.41 11.90 -17.82
C ARG A 65 -2.56 13.01 -17.26
N LEU A 66 -1.29 12.73 -16.99
CA LEU A 66 -0.37 13.68 -16.37
C LEU A 66 -0.22 14.91 -17.27
N THR A 67 0.03 14.69 -18.56
CA THR A 67 0.13 15.75 -19.58
C THR A 67 -1.13 16.61 -19.61
N ARG A 68 -2.32 15.98 -19.70
CA ARG A 68 -3.61 16.68 -19.72
C ARG A 68 -3.87 17.51 -18.45
N ILE A 69 -3.57 16.95 -17.28
CA ILE A 69 -3.78 17.62 -15.99
C ILE A 69 -2.84 18.83 -15.85
N LEU A 70 -1.56 18.67 -16.21
CA LEU A 70 -0.58 19.73 -16.09
C LEU A 70 -0.80 20.86 -17.09
N ASP A 71 -1.31 20.55 -18.27
CA ASP A 71 -1.73 21.53 -19.28
C ASP A 71 -2.97 22.32 -18.81
N SER A 72 -3.99 21.61 -18.30
CA SER A 72 -5.22 22.24 -17.80
C SER A 72 -5.01 23.03 -16.51
N TYR A 73 -4.10 22.58 -15.64
CA TYR A 73 -3.88 23.14 -14.31
C TYR A 73 -2.38 23.28 -13.97
N PRO A 74 -1.66 24.24 -14.58
CA PRO A 74 -0.22 24.44 -14.33
C PRO A 74 0.11 24.78 -12.87
N ASN A 75 -0.86 25.33 -12.13
CA ASN A 75 -0.74 25.61 -10.69
C ASN A 75 -0.67 24.35 -9.81
N LEU A 76 -0.90 23.15 -10.35
CA LEU A 76 -0.69 21.89 -9.66
C LEU A 76 0.78 21.47 -9.60
N ILE A 77 1.64 21.94 -10.52
CA ILE A 77 3.07 21.59 -10.54
C ILE A 77 3.75 21.75 -9.17
N PRO A 78 3.62 22.88 -8.45
CA PRO A 78 4.26 23.07 -7.14
C PRO A 78 3.67 22.20 -6.02
N VAL A 79 2.49 21.62 -6.26
CA VAL A 79 1.76 20.80 -5.29
C VAL A 79 1.97 19.31 -5.59
N LEU A 80 2.19 18.90 -6.84
CA LEU A 80 2.55 17.53 -7.19
C LEU A 80 4.05 17.26 -7.01
N ALA A 81 4.88 18.30 -7.08
CA ALA A 81 6.33 18.16 -6.98
C ALA A 81 6.82 17.63 -5.61
N ASP A 82 7.94 16.93 -5.65
CA ASP A 82 8.73 16.42 -4.54
C ASP A 82 7.89 15.57 -3.58
N SER A 83 7.80 15.97 -2.31
CA SER A 83 6.94 15.30 -1.31
C SER A 83 5.45 15.51 -1.52
N GLY A 84 5.05 16.34 -2.48
CA GLY A 84 3.65 16.65 -2.75
C GLY A 84 2.85 15.45 -3.24
N THR A 85 3.42 14.67 -4.16
CA THR A 85 2.80 13.42 -4.67
C THR A 85 2.46 12.42 -3.56
N PRO A 86 3.40 11.96 -2.70
CA PRO A 86 3.08 11.00 -1.65
C PRO A 86 2.12 11.55 -0.59
N ILE A 87 2.21 12.84 -0.24
CA ILE A 87 1.23 13.48 0.64
C ILE A 87 -0.18 13.42 0.02
N LEU A 88 -0.32 13.75 -1.27
CA LEU A 88 -1.61 13.68 -1.96
C LEU A 88 -2.15 12.25 -2.09
N ILE A 89 -1.28 11.26 -2.29
CA ILE A 89 -1.66 9.85 -2.32
C ILE A 89 -2.25 9.42 -0.97
N SER A 90 -1.63 9.82 0.15
CA SER A 90 -2.18 9.53 1.49
C SER A 90 -3.57 10.15 1.70
N LEU A 91 -3.79 11.34 1.11
CA LEU A 91 -5.04 12.11 1.19
C LEU A 91 -6.15 11.59 0.26
N LEU A 92 -5.95 10.49 -0.47
CA LEU A 92 -7.04 9.75 -1.11
C LEU A 92 -8.05 9.23 -0.06
N GLU A 93 -7.63 9.14 1.20
CA GLU A 93 -8.46 8.85 2.37
C GLU A 93 -8.35 9.99 3.39
N ALA A 94 -9.38 10.16 4.23
CA ALA A 94 -9.38 11.24 5.22
C ALA A 94 -8.41 10.97 6.38
N LYS A 95 -7.38 11.80 6.52
CA LYS A 95 -6.28 11.61 7.48
C LYS A 95 -5.92 12.87 8.26
N THR A 96 -5.45 12.68 9.48
CA THR A 96 -4.83 13.70 10.32
C THR A 96 -3.41 14.01 9.85
N VAL A 97 -2.84 15.12 10.32
CA VAL A 97 -1.45 15.49 10.00
C VAL A 97 -0.44 14.43 10.45
N ASN A 98 -0.68 13.76 11.58
CA ASN A 98 0.22 12.72 12.09
C ASN A 98 0.23 11.50 11.16
N GLU A 99 -0.96 11.02 10.78
CA GLU A 99 -1.11 9.89 9.85
C GLU A 99 -0.47 10.19 8.48
N ILE A 100 -0.63 11.42 7.98
CA ILE A 100 0.01 11.85 6.72
C ILE A 100 1.54 11.86 6.86
N THR A 101 2.06 12.38 7.98
CA THR A 101 3.51 12.42 8.25
C THR A 101 4.12 11.02 8.28
N GLU A 102 3.43 10.06 8.91
CA GLU A 102 3.88 8.67 9.01
C GLU A 102 3.83 7.96 7.66
N GLU A 103 2.74 8.09 6.91
CA GLU A 103 2.57 7.38 5.64
C GLU A 103 3.41 7.97 4.49
N ALA A 104 3.50 9.29 4.41
CA ALA A 104 4.29 9.96 3.37
C ALA A 104 5.77 10.13 3.74
N ASP A 105 6.19 9.67 4.92
CA ASP A 105 7.54 9.78 5.48
C ASP A 105 8.14 11.20 5.38
N VAL A 106 7.41 12.18 5.94
CA VAL A 106 7.82 13.59 5.90
C VAL A 106 7.56 14.34 7.20
N LYS A 107 8.41 15.33 7.47
CA LYS A 107 8.27 16.22 8.63
C LYS A 107 6.91 16.90 8.65
N LYS A 108 6.31 17.05 9.84
CA LYS A 108 5.04 17.77 10.04
C LYS A 108 5.05 19.18 9.44
N SER A 109 6.18 19.89 9.51
CA SER A 109 6.34 21.21 8.90
C SER A 109 6.12 21.20 7.39
N THR A 110 6.58 20.14 6.71
CA THR A 110 6.38 19.92 5.27
C THR A 110 4.90 19.68 4.97
N VAL A 111 4.22 18.86 5.78
CA VAL A 111 2.78 18.59 5.65
C VAL A 111 1.98 19.88 5.83
N TYR A 112 2.24 20.69 6.86
CA TYR A 112 1.54 21.96 7.05
C TYR A 112 1.78 22.96 5.91
N ALA A 113 3.02 23.08 5.44
CA ALA A 113 3.36 23.93 4.31
C ALA A 113 2.65 23.48 3.02
N PHE A 114 2.56 22.17 2.82
CA PHE A 114 1.82 21.56 1.72
C PHE A 114 0.32 21.85 1.82
N LEU A 115 -0.32 21.53 2.96
CA LEU A 115 -1.76 21.69 3.18
C LEU A 115 -2.19 23.15 2.98
N LYS A 116 -1.37 24.11 3.44
CA LYS A 116 -1.63 25.55 3.21
C LYS A 116 -1.75 25.89 1.72
N LYS A 117 -0.89 25.32 0.86
CA LYS A 117 -0.93 25.53 -0.60
C LYS A 117 -2.12 24.80 -1.23
N ALA A 118 -2.35 23.55 -0.85
CA ALA A 118 -3.41 22.71 -1.40
C ALA A 118 -4.82 23.23 -1.03
N LEU A 119 -5.01 23.73 0.18
CA LEU A 119 -6.26 24.37 0.62
C LEU A 119 -6.56 25.65 -0.17
N LYS A 120 -5.53 26.45 -0.47
CA LYS A 120 -5.68 27.71 -1.22
C LYS A 120 -6.29 27.49 -2.61
N ILE A 121 -6.04 26.34 -3.23
CA ILE A 121 -6.60 25.96 -4.55
C ILE A 121 -7.74 24.96 -4.44
N SER A 122 -8.25 24.74 -3.22
CA SER A 122 -9.34 23.78 -2.92
C SER A 122 -9.06 22.34 -3.39
N LEU A 123 -7.78 21.96 -3.54
CA LEU A 123 -7.36 20.61 -3.91
C LEU A 123 -7.66 19.62 -2.79
N VAL A 124 -7.50 20.07 -1.55
CA VAL A 124 -7.85 19.31 -0.34
C VAL A 124 -8.93 20.09 0.42
N LYS A 125 -9.73 19.36 1.20
CA LYS A 125 -10.70 19.92 2.14
C LYS A 125 -10.37 19.43 3.56
N LYS A 126 -10.77 20.24 4.54
CA LYS A 126 -10.65 19.90 5.95
C LYS A 126 -12.01 19.43 6.46
N ASP A 127 -12.02 18.31 7.17
CA ASP A 127 -13.19 17.72 7.82
C ASP A 127 -12.83 17.43 9.29
N GLY A 128 -13.25 18.33 10.19
CA GLY A 128 -12.77 18.34 11.56
C GLY A 128 -11.24 18.50 11.64
N GLU A 129 -10.56 17.52 12.23
CA GLU A 129 -9.09 17.48 12.32
C GLU A 129 -8.42 16.74 11.15
N ARG A 130 -9.21 16.18 10.24
CA ARG A 130 -8.75 15.39 9.10
C ARG A 130 -8.75 16.22 7.82
N TYR A 131 -7.91 15.81 6.89
CA TYR A 131 -7.78 16.36 5.55
C TYR A 131 -8.03 15.24 4.55
N VAL A 132 -8.65 15.59 3.43
CA VAL A 132 -8.94 14.65 2.35
C VAL A 132 -8.91 15.38 1.01
N LEU A 133 -8.53 14.69 -0.05
CA LEU A 133 -8.60 15.20 -1.41
C LEU A 133 -10.04 15.57 -1.77
N ASN A 134 -10.23 16.72 -2.41
CA ASN A 134 -11.53 17.18 -2.84
C ASN A 134 -11.90 16.58 -4.21
N GLU A 135 -12.23 15.29 -4.23
CA GLU A 135 -12.52 14.56 -5.47
C GLU A 135 -13.70 15.09 -6.27
N ARG A 136 -14.62 15.82 -5.63
CA ARG A 136 -15.74 16.48 -6.32
C ARG A 136 -15.25 17.54 -7.30
N LEU A 137 -14.19 18.27 -6.96
CA LEU A 137 -13.59 19.28 -7.82
C LEU A 137 -12.39 18.73 -8.61
N TRP A 138 -11.68 17.77 -8.04
CA TRP A 138 -10.40 17.28 -8.55
C TRP A 138 -10.39 15.78 -8.85
N GLY A 139 -11.50 15.26 -9.39
CA GLY A 139 -11.67 13.83 -9.68
C GLY A 139 -10.62 13.27 -10.63
N ASP A 140 -10.20 14.06 -11.64
CA ASP A 140 -9.11 13.65 -12.55
C ASP A 140 -7.76 13.51 -11.82
N VAL A 141 -7.46 14.41 -10.88
CA VAL A 141 -6.26 14.32 -10.05
C VAL A 141 -6.33 13.12 -9.11
N ALA A 142 -7.50 12.86 -8.52
CA ALA A 142 -7.73 11.65 -7.72
C ALA A 142 -7.49 10.37 -8.55
N GLY A 143 -7.97 10.34 -9.79
CA GLY A 143 -7.72 9.26 -10.74
C GLY A 143 -6.23 9.06 -11.02
N LEU A 144 -5.51 10.16 -11.31
CA LEU A 144 -4.05 10.14 -11.51
C LEU A 144 -3.30 9.61 -10.28
N LEU A 145 -3.63 10.09 -9.09
CA LEU A 145 -2.97 9.67 -7.84
C LEU A 145 -3.22 8.20 -7.53
N ARG A 146 -4.43 7.69 -7.81
CA ARG A 146 -4.72 6.25 -7.71
C ARG A 146 -3.91 5.44 -8.70
N GLU A 147 -3.76 5.92 -9.93
CA GLU A 147 -2.95 5.27 -10.95
C GLU A 147 -1.47 5.23 -10.54
N ILE A 148 -0.91 6.34 -10.07
CA ILE A 148 0.46 6.40 -9.53
C ILE A 148 0.60 5.41 -8.36
N ARG A 149 -0.31 5.45 -7.38
CA ARG A 149 -0.32 4.51 -6.25
C ARG A 149 -0.38 3.05 -6.70
N ASN A 150 -1.17 2.75 -7.73
CA ASN A 150 -1.26 1.40 -8.28
C ASN A 150 0.04 1.00 -8.97
N ILE A 151 0.62 1.86 -9.80
CA ILE A 151 1.92 1.63 -10.44
C ILE A 151 3.02 1.42 -9.40
N GLU A 152 3.07 2.23 -8.35
CA GLU A 152 4.01 2.05 -7.24
C GLU A 152 3.82 0.72 -6.50
N ARG A 153 2.58 0.25 -6.37
CA ARG A 153 2.30 -1.08 -5.81
C ARG A 153 2.67 -2.20 -6.77
N LEU A 154 2.59 -1.96 -8.08
CA LEU A 154 2.95 -2.91 -9.14
C LEU A 154 4.46 -2.97 -9.39
N LEU A 155 5.20 -1.91 -9.09
CA LEU A 155 6.65 -1.76 -9.25
C LEU A 155 7.42 -1.96 -7.94
N ASP A 156 6.78 -2.40 -6.86
CA ASP A 156 7.47 -2.75 -5.63
C ASP A 156 8.44 -3.92 -5.91
N PRO A 157 9.76 -3.74 -5.77
CA PRO A 157 10.73 -4.81 -6.04
C PRO A 157 10.50 -6.05 -5.17
N TRP A 158 9.88 -5.88 -4.01
CA TRP A 158 9.65 -6.94 -3.02
C TRP A 158 8.39 -7.77 -3.32
N VAL A 159 7.53 -7.30 -4.22
CA VAL A 159 6.20 -7.88 -4.42
C VAL A 159 5.96 -8.13 -5.91
N PRO A 160 5.79 -9.39 -6.35
CA PRO A 160 5.52 -9.72 -7.74
C PRO A 160 4.25 -9.06 -8.28
N TYR A 161 4.19 -8.89 -9.60
CA TYR A 161 3.06 -8.31 -10.33
C TYR A 161 1.72 -9.00 -9.97
N ASN A 162 0.62 -8.23 -9.92
CA ASN A 162 -0.73 -8.69 -9.53
C ASN A 162 -0.87 -9.27 -8.10
N SER A 163 0.02 -8.89 -7.17
CA SER A 163 -0.13 -9.29 -5.78
C SER A 163 -1.08 -8.38 -4.99
N VAL A 164 -1.75 -8.95 -4.00
CA VAL A 164 -2.49 -8.22 -2.95
C VAL A 164 -1.59 -8.11 -1.74
N ILE A 165 -1.25 -6.89 -1.31
CA ILE A 165 -0.45 -6.64 -0.11
C ILE A 165 -1.38 -6.56 1.10
N TYR A 166 -1.14 -7.34 2.16
CA TYR A 166 -1.90 -7.35 3.42
C TYR A 166 -1.28 -6.47 4.48
N TYR A 167 0.05 -6.41 4.55
CA TYR A 167 0.78 -5.58 5.48
C TYR A 167 2.08 -5.09 4.84
N ARG A 168 2.49 -3.86 5.18
CA ARG A 168 3.78 -3.30 4.80
C ARG A 168 4.37 -2.58 6.00
N GLY A 169 5.48 -3.12 6.49
CA GLY A 169 6.36 -2.47 7.45
C GLY A 169 7.50 -1.75 6.75
N ARG A 170 8.48 -1.30 7.54
CA ARG A 170 9.70 -0.66 7.01
C ARG A 170 10.59 -1.65 6.25
N ASP A 171 10.72 -2.87 6.78
CA ASP A 171 11.68 -3.87 6.30
C ASP A 171 11.00 -5.18 5.87
N GLU A 172 9.66 -5.24 5.86
CA GLU A 172 8.90 -6.47 5.57
C GLU A 172 7.58 -6.19 4.85
N VAL A 173 7.14 -7.16 4.05
CA VAL A 173 5.87 -7.10 3.33
C VAL A 173 5.18 -8.46 3.31
N ILE A 174 3.88 -8.46 3.57
CA ILE A 174 3.01 -9.64 3.47
C ILE A 174 2.11 -9.48 2.27
N TYR A 175 2.12 -10.45 1.36
CA TYR A 175 1.33 -10.38 0.13
C TYR A 175 0.80 -11.74 -0.31
N SER A 176 -0.16 -11.77 -1.23
CA SER A 176 -0.58 -12.97 -1.95
C SER A 176 -0.53 -12.72 -3.45
N ASN A 177 -0.22 -13.74 -4.24
CA ASN A 177 -0.24 -13.65 -5.69
C ASN A 177 -1.12 -14.73 -6.31
N LYS A 178 -2.06 -14.33 -7.19
CA LYS A 178 -3.00 -15.24 -7.86
C LYS A 178 -2.36 -16.09 -8.96
N TYR A 179 -1.22 -15.68 -9.49
CA TYR A 179 -0.61 -16.29 -10.66
C TYR A 179 0.56 -17.23 -10.33
N GLY A 180 0.89 -17.41 -9.04
CA GLY A 180 1.92 -18.35 -8.57
C GLY A 180 3.30 -18.01 -9.13
N GLY A 181 4.08 -17.26 -8.35
CA GLY A 181 5.46 -16.89 -8.71
C GLY A 181 6.35 -16.90 -7.47
N ASP A 182 7.20 -17.91 -7.38
CA ASP A 182 8.04 -18.26 -6.23
C ASP A 182 9.19 -17.27 -6.00
N SER A 183 8.93 -16.16 -5.30
CA SER A 183 10.01 -15.26 -4.84
C SER A 183 9.95 -14.93 -3.34
N GLY A 184 8.81 -15.16 -2.67
CA GLY A 184 8.67 -14.95 -1.23
C GLY A 184 8.61 -16.26 -0.46
N GLU A 185 8.95 -16.21 0.82
CA GLU A 185 8.77 -17.33 1.74
C GLU A 185 7.28 -17.46 2.10
N LYS A 186 6.72 -18.68 2.11
CA LYS A 186 5.30 -18.87 2.47
C LYS A 186 5.08 -18.50 3.95
N THR A 187 3.95 -17.88 4.25
CA THR A 187 3.65 -17.43 5.63
C THR A 187 2.16 -17.46 5.98
N GLY A 188 1.83 -17.10 7.22
CA GLY A 188 0.45 -16.99 7.71
C GLY A 188 -0.34 -18.28 7.50
N PHE A 189 -1.58 -18.15 7.02
CA PHE A 189 -2.43 -19.31 6.76
C PHE A 189 -1.82 -20.34 5.78
N SER A 190 -0.87 -19.94 4.92
CA SER A 190 -0.26 -20.85 3.94
C SER A 190 0.77 -21.81 4.52
N VAL A 191 1.16 -21.64 5.79
CA VAL A 191 2.06 -22.56 6.50
C VAL A 191 1.37 -23.32 7.62
N PHE A 192 0.10 -23.06 7.90
CA PHE A 192 -0.68 -23.74 8.96
C PHE A 192 -0.69 -25.26 8.78
N GLU A 193 -0.69 -25.76 7.55
CA GLU A 193 -0.64 -27.20 7.29
C GLU A 193 0.66 -27.84 7.80
N LYS A 194 1.80 -27.15 7.66
CA LYS A 194 3.09 -27.62 8.22
C LYS A 194 3.04 -27.67 9.75
N GLU A 195 2.27 -26.77 10.36
CA GLU A 195 1.96 -26.71 11.78
C GLU A 195 0.79 -27.63 12.18
N GLY A 196 0.35 -28.55 11.32
CA GLY A 196 -0.67 -29.55 11.63
C GLY A 196 -2.14 -29.08 11.55
N ILE A 197 -2.41 -27.89 11.03
CA ILE A 197 -3.76 -27.37 10.78
C ILE A 197 -3.98 -27.33 9.26
N LYS A 198 -4.54 -28.41 8.71
CA LYS A 198 -4.75 -28.55 7.26
C LYS A 198 -5.80 -27.58 6.75
N LEU A 199 -5.42 -26.71 5.84
CA LEU A 199 -6.30 -25.69 5.28
C LEU A 199 -6.22 -25.67 3.76
N LEU A 200 -7.35 -25.87 3.10
CA LEU A 200 -7.47 -25.68 1.66
C LEU A 200 -7.80 -24.22 1.37
N LEU A 201 -6.76 -23.40 1.16
CA LEU A 201 -6.92 -22.04 0.66
C LEU A 201 -6.72 -21.97 -0.85
N PRO A 202 -7.56 -21.22 -1.56
CA PRO A 202 -7.30 -20.88 -2.96
C PRO A 202 -6.16 -19.84 -3.10
N THR A 203 -5.71 -19.26 -1.98
CA THR A 203 -4.75 -18.15 -1.95
C THR A 203 -3.53 -18.54 -1.13
N THR A 204 -2.35 -18.35 -1.72
CA THR A 204 -1.06 -18.50 -1.04
C THR A 204 -0.55 -17.13 -0.59
N TYR A 205 -0.18 -17.03 0.68
CA TYR A 205 0.41 -15.86 1.31
C TYR A 205 1.92 -16.02 1.44
N TYR A 206 2.62 -14.93 1.18
CA TYR A 206 4.06 -14.83 1.10
C TYR A 206 4.54 -13.68 1.99
N TYR A 207 5.75 -13.85 2.49
CA TYR A 207 6.53 -12.91 3.26
C TYR A 207 7.81 -12.58 2.48
N TYR A 208 8.16 -11.31 2.49
CA TYR A 208 9.47 -10.83 2.10
C TYR A 208 9.98 -9.89 3.19
N SER A 209 11.28 -9.96 3.49
CA SER A 209 11.97 -8.96 4.29
C SER A 209 13.36 -8.67 3.73
N ASP A 210 13.82 -7.44 3.88
CA ASP A 210 15.17 -7.03 3.48
C ASP A 210 16.26 -7.71 4.35
N LYS A 211 15.86 -8.25 5.51
CA LYS A 211 16.71 -9.05 6.42
C LYS A 211 16.57 -10.57 6.17
N ALA A 212 15.82 -10.99 5.15
CA ALA A 212 15.27 -12.34 5.05
C ALA A 212 16.19 -13.52 4.70
N PRO A 213 17.44 -13.41 4.20
CA PRO A 213 18.15 -14.66 3.92
C PRO A 213 18.46 -15.50 5.19
N GLU A 214 18.28 -14.95 6.41
CA GLU A 214 18.73 -15.59 7.67
C GLU A 214 17.66 -15.78 8.77
N LYS A 215 16.42 -15.26 8.62
CA LYS A 215 15.41 -15.34 9.70
C LYS A 215 14.34 -16.39 9.40
N GLU A 216 14.40 -17.54 10.07
CA GLU A 216 13.27 -18.48 10.12
C GLU A 216 12.07 -17.82 10.84
N LEU A 217 10.88 -17.94 10.25
CA LEU A 217 9.66 -17.39 10.82
C LEU A 217 9.25 -18.15 12.10
N THR A 218 9.07 -17.42 13.19
CA THR A 218 8.54 -17.98 14.44
C THR A 218 7.03 -18.22 14.33
N ARG A 219 6.46 -19.03 15.23
CA ARG A 219 5.00 -19.22 15.34
C ARG A 219 4.26 -17.91 15.60
N GLU A 220 4.88 -17.00 16.37
CA GLU A 220 4.35 -15.66 16.60
C GLU A 220 4.33 -14.83 15.30
N ASP A 221 5.41 -14.86 14.50
CA ASP A 221 5.48 -14.18 13.20
C ASP A 221 4.36 -14.71 12.27
N ILE A 222 4.24 -16.04 12.15
CA ILE A 222 3.21 -16.70 11.34
C ILE A 222 1.81 -16.27 11.78
N PHE A 223 1.55 -16.27 13.09
CA PHE A 223 0.27 -15.86 13.65
C PHE A 223 -0.04 -14.39 13.37
N ARG A 224 0.93 -13.49 13.57
CA ARG A 224 0.81 -12.05 13.24
C ARG A 224 0.51 -11.83 11.77
N HIS A 225 1.16 -12.57 10.87
CA HIS A 225 0.90 -12.44 9.44
C HIS A 225 -0.54 -12.87 9.08
N ALA A 226 -1.05 -13.93 9.71
CA ALA A 226 -2.45 -14.34 9.55
C ALA A 226 -3.45 -13.31 10.13
N LEU A 227 -3.07 -12.62 11.22
CA LEU A 227 -3.86 -11.50 11.76
C LEU A 227 -3.96 -10.34 10.76
N TYR A 228 -2.87 -9.94 10.11
CA TYR A 228 -2.88 -8.89 9.09
C TYR A 228 -3.78 -9.23 7.89
N VAL A 229 -3.76 -10.50 7.46
CA VAL A 229 -4.66 -10.99 6.41
C VAL A 229 -6.12 -10.84 6.87
N THR A 230 -6.42 -11.26 8.10
CA THR A 230 -7.80 -11.26 8.63
C THR A 230 -8.33 -9.85 8.90
N GLU A 231 -7.47 -8.91 9.31
CA GLU A 231 -7.84 -7.51 9.49
C GLU A 231 -8.27 -6.88 8.16
N LYS A 232 -7.57 -7.21 7.07
CA LYS A 232 -7.86 -6.71 5.74
C LYS A 232 -9.02 -7.42 5.05
N GLU A 233 -9.11 -8.74 5.20
CA GLU A 233 -10.10 -9.61 4.59
C GLU A 233 -10.81 -10.45 5.68
N PRO A 234 -11.69 -9.82 6.47
CA PRO A 234 -12.38 -10.49 7.56
C PRO A 234 -13.31 -11.57 7.01
N SER A 235 -13.08 -12.79 7.47
CA SER A 235 -13.87 -13.97 7.12
C SER A 235 -14.02 -14.85 8.35
N VAL A 236 -15.23 -15.37 8.58
CA VAL A 236 -15.50 -16.33 9.67
C VAL A 236 -14.54 -17.51 9.57
N ARG A 237 -14.24 -17.96 8.35
CA ARG A 237 -13.26 -19.02 8.10
C ARG A 237 -11.86 -18.65 8.63
N HIS A 238 -11.36 -17.46 8.29
CA HIS A 238 -10.06 -16.99 8.77
C HIS A 238 -10.01 -16.90 10.29
N LEU A 239 -11.11 -16.42 10.92
CA LEU A 239 -11.24 -16.33 12.37
C LEU A 239 -11.21 -17.70 13.06
N ILE A 240 -11.89 -18.70 12.49
CA ILE A 240 -11.83 -20.09 13.01
C ILE A 240 -10.38 -20.59 12.97
N PHE A 241 -9.69 -20.47 11.83
CA PHE A 241 -8.31 -20.97 11.74
C PHE A 241 -7.34 -20.21 12.63
N LEU A 242 -7.53 -18.91 12.82
CA LEU A 242 -6.79 -18.14 13.83
C LEU A 242 -7.06 -18.67 15.24
N ALA A 243 -8.32 -18.97 15.60
CA ALA A 243 -8.64 -19.53 16.90
C ALA A 243 -7.95 -20.89 17.12
N LEU A 244 -8.00 -21.77 16.12
CA LEU A 244 -7.33 -23.08 16.19
C LEU A 244 -5.82 -22.93 16.39
N TYR A 245 -5.17 -22.04 15.63
CA TYR A 245 -3.74 -21.78 15.76
C TYR A 245 -3.40 -21.18 17.12
N TYR A 246 -4.24 -20.26 17.61
CA TYR A 246 -4.10 -19.65 18.92
C TYR A 246 -4.19 -20.69 20.04
N CYS A 247 -5.24 -21.54 20.05
CA CYS A 247 -5.41 -22.58 21.07
C CYS A 247 -4.26 -23.60 21.04
N LYS A 248 -3.78 -23.96 19.84
CA LYS A 248 -2.67 -24.92 19.69
C LYS A 248 -1.35 -24.40 20.28
N TYR A 249 -1.10 -23.10 20.19
CA TYR A 249 0.16 -22.46 20.61
C TYR A 249 -0.06 -21.37 21.65
N GLU A 250 -1.05 -21.55 22.52
CA GLU A 250 -1.54 -20.54 23.48
C GLU A 250 -0.39 -19.94 24.33
N GLU A 251 0.50 -20.79 24.85
CA GLU A 251 1.63 -20.35 25.69
C GLU A 251 2.63 -19.45 24.96
N GLU A 252 2.82 -19.67 23.66
CA GLU A 252 3.73 -18.89 22.82
C GLU A 252 3.07 -17.60 22.33
N LEU A 253 1.73 -17.56 22.29
CA LEU A 253 0.96 -16.48 21.69
C LEU A 253 0.25 -15.58 22.71
N LYS A 254 0.29 -15.90 24.00
CA LYS A 254 -0.38 -15.15 25.09
C LYS A 254 -0.03 -13.66 25.17
N ASP A 255 1.17 -13.29 24.73
CA ASP A 255 1.63 -11.90 24.77
C ASP A 255 1.24 -11.09 23.52
N VAL A 256 0.61 -11.73 22.52
CA VAL A 256 0.19 -11.08 21.28
C VAL A 256 -1.01 -10.16 21.53
N LYS A 257 -0.74 -8.86 21.64
CA LYS A 257 -1.77 -7.83 21.85
C LYS A 257 -2.43 -7.42 20.54
N HIS A 258 -3.56 -8.03 20.21
CA HIS A 258 -4.35 -7.67 19.03
C HIS A 258 -5.86 -7.68 19.30
N LYS A 259 -6.63 -6.79 18.65
CA LYS A 259 -8.09 -6.70 18.84
C LYS A 259 -8.81 -8.00 18.48
N ILE A 260 -8.40 -8.64 17.39
CA ILE A 260 -8.95 -9.94 16.97
C ILE A 260 -8.66 -11.01 18.03
N VAL A 261 -7.45 -11.06 18.57
CA VAL A 261 -7.07 -12.03 19.62
C VAL A 261 -7.94 -11.86 20.85
N LYS A 262 -8.10 -10.63 21.36
CA LYS A 262 -8.98 -10.34 22.49
C LYS A 262 -10.43 -10.79 22.27
N ASN A 263 -10.94 -10.57 21.05
CA ASN A 263 -12.28 -11.01 20.71
C ASN A 263 -12.38 -12.55 20.61
N LEU A 264 -11.36 -13.21 20.05
CA LEU A 264 -11.31 -14.68 20.01
C LEU A 264 -11.25 -15.27 21.43
N GLU A 265 -10.48 -14.68 22.34
CA GLU A 265 -10.45 -15.09 23.75
C GLU A 265 -11.82 -15.01 24.42
N LEU A 266 -12.58 -13.93 24.17
CA LEU A 266 -13.94 -13.80 24.66
C LEU A 266 -14.88 -14.86 24.07
N VAL A 267 -14.77 -15.14 22.77
CA VAL A 267 -15.55 -16.21 22.11
C VAL A 267 -15.21 -17.57 22.70
N LEU A 268 -13.92 -17.85 22.95
CA LEU A 268 -13.46 -19.07 23.61
C LEU A 268 -13.96 -19.18 25.06
N GLN A 269 -14.37 -18.08 25.69
CA GLN A 269 -15.04 -18.09 27.00
C GLN A 269 -16.56 -18.27 26.91
N GLY A 270 -17.11 -18.39 25.70
CA GLY A 270 -18.54 -18.56 25.42
C GLY A 270 -19.29 -17.27 25.09
N GLU A 271 -18.61 -16.12 24.99
CA GLU A 271 -19.25 -14.87 24.63
C GLU A 271 -19.59 -14.81 23.13
N ARG A 272 -20.75 -14.24 22.79
CA ARG A 272 -21.15 -14.04 21.39
C ARG A 272 -20.72 -12.67 20.88
N ILE A 273 -19.78 -12.65 19.94
CA ILE A 273 -19.32 -11.42 19.29
C ILE A 273 -19.83 -11.37 17.85
N LYS A 274 -20.50 -10.28 17.49
CA LYS A 274 -21.02 -10.08 16.13
C LYS A 274 -19.88 -10.14 15.09
N GLY A 275 -20.03 -11.00 14.10
CA GLY A 275 -19.07 -11.18 13.00
C GLY A 275 -17.92 -12.14 13.31
N TYR A 276 -17.94 -12.79 14.48
CA TYR A 276 -17.02 -13.86 14.87
C TYR A 276 -17.76 -15.21 14.84
N PRO A 277 -17.03 -16.33 14.66
CA PRO A 277 -17.60 -17.65 14.88
C PRO A 277 -18.08 -17.81 16.32
N ASP A 278 -18.99 -18.75 16.57
CA ASP A 278 -19.33 -19.14 17.92
C ASP A 278 -18.36 -20.19 18.49
N PHE A 279 -18.49 -20.46 19.79
CA PHE A 279 -17.65 -21.42 20.48
C PHE A 279 -17.78 -22.84 19.93
N GLU A 280 -18.98 -23.27 19.59
CA GLU A 280 -19.24 -24.62 19.08
C GLU A 280 -18.63 -24.82 17.69
N GLU A 281 -18.69 -23.81 16.81
CA GLU A 281 -18.02 -23.82 15.50
C GLU A 281 -16.50 -23.99 15.62
N ILE A 282 -15.88 -23.34 16.61
CA ILE A 282 -14.44 -23.48 16.87
C ILE A 282 -14.15 -24.85 17.46
N LYS A 283 -14.95 -25.31 18.44
CA LYS A 283 -14.77 -26.58 19.14
C LYS A 283 -14.89 -27.77 18.19
N GLU A 284 -15.94 -27.81 17.36
CA GLU A 284 -16.12 -28.87 16.36
C GLU A 284 -14.89 -28.98 15.46
N LYS A 285 -14.32 -27.84 15.04
CA LYS A 285 -13.09 -27.83 14.24
C LYS A 285 -11.86 -28.23 15.05
N ALA A 286 -11.73 -27.81 16.30
CA ALA A 286 -10.60 -28.17 17.15
C ALA A 286 -10.53 -29.68 17.39
N GLU A 287 -11.68 -30.33 17.61
CA GLU A 287 -11.79 -31.78 17.74
C GLU A 287 -11.29 -32.51 16.48
N MET A 288 -11.63 -32.01 15.28
CA MET A 288 -11.13 -32.58 14.02
C MET A 288 -9.60 -32.55 13.89
N TYR A 289 -8.92 -31.59 14.53
CA TYR A 289 -7.46 -31.45 14.51
C TYR A 289 -6.77 -31.94 15.79
N GLY A 290 -7.51 -32.49 16.75
CA GLY A 290 -6.98 -32.91 18.05
C GLY A 290 -6.39 -31.75 18.87
N ILE A 291 -6.98 -30.56 18.77
CA ILE A 291 -6.56 -29.36 19.51
C ILE A 291 -7.43 -29.24 20.76
N GLU A 292 -6.80 -29.19 21.94
CA GLU A 292 -7.49 -28.95 23.20
C GLU A 292 -7.80 -27.47 23.39
N ILE A 293 -9.04 -27.15 23.74
CA ILE A 293 -9.47 -25.79 24.10
C ILE A 293 -9.60 -25.73 25.63
N LYS A 294 -8.75 -24.93 26.28
CA LYS A 294 -8.75 -24.78 27.75
C LYS A 294 -9.83 -23.81 28.28
N GLY A 295 -10.58 -23.17 27.39
CA GLY A 295 -11.69 -22.28 27.72
C GLY A 295 -13.00 -22.94 27.35
N GLY A 296 -13.68 -23.53 28.32
CA GLY A 296 -15.05 -23.97 28.16
C GLY A 296 -15.62 -24.16 29.55
N LYS A 297 -16.62 -23.36 29.93
CA LYS A 297 -17.44 -23.74 31.08
C LYS A 297 -18.09 -25.07 30.73
N GLU A 298 -17.68 -26.14 31.40
CA GLU A 298 -18.49 -27.35 31.50
C GLU A 298 -19.89 -26.91 31.95
N GLN A 299 -20.87 -27.07 31.07
CA GLN A 299 -22.29 -27.03 31.44
C GLN A 299 -22.73 -28.45 31.75
#